data_AF-A0A7W9KQC2-F1
#
_entry.id   AF-A0A7W9KQC2-F1
#
_cell.length_a   1.000
_cell.length_b   1.000
_cell.length_c   1.000
_cell.angle_alpha   90.00
_cell.angle_beta   90.00
_cell.angle_gamma   90.00
#
_symmetry.space_group_name_H-M   'P 1'
#
loop_
_entity.id
_entity.type
_entity.pdbx_description
1 polymer ?
#
loop_
_entity_poly.entity_id
_entity_poly.type
_entity_poly.pdbx_seq_one_letter_code
_entity_poly.pdbx_strand_id
1 'polypeptide(L)'
;MATEPKTLTPPPAILGAFGLWLVSTALGVVTAILVLTEKDTLVAGIKAAGGSLSDAQVDSAATVAITMLVVVAIVFAALYLWLAFKLKAGRNWARVTLAVLTVLHLVTLFLQGAVTLSYVDTVIQVAAVVLSFLPASNAYVAARRLNP
;
A
#
# COMPACT_ATOMS: atom_id res chain seq x y z
N MET A 1 20.10 42.56 3.43
CA MET A 1 19.46 41.54 4.29
C MET A 1 19.27 40.29 3.46
N ALA A 2 20.13 39.28 3.64
CA ALA A 2 19.92 37.99 3.00
C ALA A 2 18.76 37.30 3.74
N THR A 3 17.65 37.05 3.05
CA THR A 3 16.57 36.22 3.57
C THR A 3 17.11 34.81 3.73
N GLU A 4 17.25 34.33 4.97
CA GLU A 4 17.60 32.92 5.24
C GLU A 4 16.69 31.99 4.40
N PRO A 5 17.24 30.97 3.72
CA PRO A 5 16.41 29.98 3.07
C PRO A 5 15.62 29.24 4.15
N LYS A 6 14.34 29.60 4.29
CA LYS A 6 13.41 28.92 5.20
C LYS A 6 13.40 27.44 4.84
N THR A 7 14.07 26.62 5.62
CA THR A 7 14.05 25.17 5.45
C THR A 7 12.60 24.71 5.64
N LEU A 8 11.98 24.26 4.54
CA LEU A 8 10.59 23.81 4.56
C LEU A 8 10.56 22.44 5.25
N THR A 9 10.39 22.43 6.56
CA THR A 9 10.22 21.21 7.34
C THR A 9 8.83 20.61 7.08
N PRO A 10 8.70 19.27 6.92
CA PRO A 10 7.39 18.65 6.76
C PRO A 10 6.52 18.91 8.00
N PRO A 11 5.25 19.30 7.83
CA PRO A 11 4.35 19.50 8.96
C PRO A 11 4.01 18.17 9.64
N PRO A 12 3.55 18.18 10.91
CA PRO A 12 3.18 16.96 11.64
C PRO A 12 2.17 16.08 10.90
N ALA A 13 1.23 16.68 10.15
CA ALA A 13 0.26 15.94 9.34
C ALA A 13 0.93 15.09 8.24
N ILE A 14 1.96 15.62 7.56
CA ILE A 14 2.74 14.86 6.57
C ILE A 14 3.56 13.76 7.25
N LEU A 15 4.14 14.04 8.42
CA LEU A 15 4.88 13.02 9.18
C LEU A 15 3.97 11.90 9.69
N GLY A 16 2.75 12.24 10.13
CA GLY A 16 1.72 11.27 10.51
C GLY A 16 1.29 10.42 9.32
N ALA A 17 0.98 11.05 8.17
CA ALA A 17 0.67 10.33 6.94
C ALA A 17 1.80 9.39 6.52
N PHE A 18 3.05 9.86 6.58
CA PHE A 18 4.23 9.04 6.31
C PHE A 18 4.31 7.83 7.24
N GLY A 19 4.15 8.02 8.56
CA GLY A 19 4.15 6.93 9.53
C GLY A 19 3.04 5.91 9.27
N LEU A 20 1.82 6.36 8.96
CA LEU A 20 0.71 5.46 8.63
C LEU A 20 0.98 4.64 7.36
N TRP A 21 1.64 5.20 6.35
CA TRP A 21 2.05 4.44 5.17
C TRP A 21 3.11 3.38 5.48
N LEU A 22 4.03 3.64 6.43
CA LEU A 22 4.97 2.62 6.89
C LEU A 22 4.24 1.48 7.63
N VAL A 23 3.30 1.83 8.51
CA VAL A 23 2.47 0.86 9.24
C VAL A 23 1.63 0.02 8.28
N SER A 24 0.94 0.65 7.33
CA SER A 24 0.15 -0.04 6.31
C SER A 24 1.02 -0.99 5.47
N THR A 25 2.22 -0.54 5.07
CA THR A 25 3.15 -1.41 4.34
C THR A 25 3.57 -2.61 5.17
N ALA A 26 3.89 -2.42 6.46
CA ALA A 26 4.22 -3.52 7.36
C ALA A 26 3.05 -4.50 7.54
N LEU A 27 1.83 -3.99 7.68
CA LEU A 27 0.62 -4.81 7.74
C LEU A 27 0.44 -5.62 6.46
N GLY A 28 0.58 -5.00 5.29
CA GLY A 28 0.51 -5.69 4.00
C GLY A 28 1.53 -6.82 3.86
N VAL A 29 2.76 -6.61 4.34
CA VAL A 29 3.80 -7.66 4.39
C VAL A 29 3.39 -8.80 5.34
N VAL A 30 2.89 -8.49 6.53
CA VAL A 30 2.40 -9.50 7.48
C VAL A 30 1.25 -10.30 6.88
N THR A 31 0.26 -9.64 6.26
CA THR A 31 -0.85 -10.29 5.58
C THR A 31 -0.35 -11.19 4.45
N ALA A 32 0.60 -10.72 3.63
CA ALA A 32 1.18 -11.54 2.58
C ALA A 32 1.82 -12.80 3.14
N ILE A 33 2.60 -12.70 4.23
CA ILE A 33 3.23 -13.84 4.90
C ILE A 33 2.17 -14.82 5.43
N LEU A 34 1.11 -14.33 6.06
CA LEU A 34 0.03 -15.18 6.56
C LEU A 34 -0.63 -15.99 5.43
N VAL A 35 -0.87 -15.38 4.27
CA VAL A 35 -1.41 -16.10 3.10
C VAL A 35 -0.49 -17.24 2.65
N LEU A 36 0.84 -17.10 2.79
CA LEU A 36 1.78 -18.19 2.46
C LEU A 36 1.61 -19.40 3.38
N THR A 37 1.12 -19.20 4.61
CA THR A 37 0.85 -20.30 5.55
C THR A 37 -0.42 -21.06 5.22
N GLU A 38 -1.28 -20.51 4.35
CA GLU A 38 -2.58 -21.09 3.94
C GLU A 38 -2.51 -21.81 2.58
N LYS A 39 -1.35 -22.43 2.26
CA LYS A 39 -1.15 -23.15 0.99
C LYS A 39 -2.25 -24.20 0.72
N ASP A 40 -2.72 -24.89 1.75
CA ASP A 40 -3.75 -25.92 1.62
C ASP A 40 -5.09 -25.35 1.13
N THR A 41 -5.46 -24.16 1.59
CA THR A 41 -6.66 -23.44 1.13
C THR A 41 -6.55 -23.06 -0.35
N LEU A 42 -5.36 -22.61 -0.79
CA LEU A 42 -5.07 -22.33 -2.20
C LEU A 42 -5.19 -23.59 -3.07
N VAL A 43 -4.60 -24.70 -2.62
CA VAL A 43 -4.68 -26.00 -3.30
C VAL A 43 -6.14 -26.46 -3.41
N ALA A 44 -6.92 -26.36 -2.34
CA ALA A 44 -8.34 -26.71 -2.34
C ALA A 44 -9.14 -25.83 -3.32
N GLY A 45 -8.86 -24.53 -3.38
CA GLY A 45 -9.49 -23.61 -4.33
C GLY A 45 -9.16 -23.94 -5.78
N ILE A 46 -7.90 -24.27 -6.09
CA ILE A 46 -7.48 -24.69 -7.44
C ILE A 46 -8.18 -25.99 -7.85
N LYS A 47 -8.28 -26.97 -6.94
CA LYS A 47 -9.02 -28.22 -7.18
C LYS A 47 -10.51 -27.98 -7.43
N ALA A 48 -11.12 -27.06 -6.69
CA ALA A 48 -12.53 -26.71 -6.85
C ALA A 48 -12.80 -25.97 -8.18
N ALA A 49 -11.85 -25.17 -8.67
CA ALA A 49 -11.97 -24.42 -9.92
C ALA A 49 -11.58 -25.24 -11.17
N GLY A 50 -10.65 -26.18 -11.04
CA GLY A 50 -10.08 -26.96 -12.13
C GLY A 50 -10.48 -28.45 -12.07
N GLY A 51 -11.68 -28.77 -12.57
CA GLY A 51 -12.07 -30.16 -12.78
C GLY A 51 -11.10 -30.86 -13.76
N SER A 52 -10.59 -32.02 -13.35
CA SER A 52 -9.66 -32.93 -14.08
C SER A 52 -8.16 -32.60 -14.08
N LEU A 53 -7.65 -31.76 -13.18
CA LEU A 53 -6.19 -31.61 -13.00
C LEU A 53 -5.60 -32.80 -12.20
N SER A 54 -4.41 -33.26 -12.58
CA SER A 54 -3.64 -34.20 -11.75
C SER A 54 -3.06 -33.50 -10.51
N ASP A 55 -2.77 -34.24 -9.44
CA ASP A 55 -2.20 -33.66 -8.21
C ASP A 55 -0.88 -32.90 -8.46
N ALA A 56 -0.05 -33.39 -9.38
CA ALA A 56 1.19 -32.72 -9.78
C ALA A 56 0.93 -31.36 -10.47
N GLN A 57 -0.13 -31.26 -11.28
CA GLN A 57 -0.51 -30.00 -11.92
C GLN A 57 -1.05 -28.99 -10.90
N VAL A 58 -1.81 -29.46 -9.91
CA VAL A 58 -2.33 -28.60 -8.83
C VAL A 58 -1.19 -28.05 -7.96
N ASP A 59 -0.24 -28.88 -7.54
CA ASP A 59 0.87 -28.42 -6.71
C ASP A 59 1.80 -27.44 -7.47
N SER A 60 2.03 -27.70 -8.76
CA SER A 60 2.76 -26.77 -9.63
C SER A 60 2.03 -25.43 -9.75
N ALA A 61 0.72 -25.44 -10.02
CA ALA A 61 -0.09 -24.23 -10.11
C ALA A 61 -0.11 -23.44 -8.79
N ALA A 62 -0.25 -24.13 -7.65
CA ALA A 62 -0.20 -23.51 -6.33
C ALA A 62 1.16 -22.84 -6.07
N THR A 63 2.25 -23.53 -6.42
CA THR A 63 3.61 -23.00 -6.26
C THR A 63 3.84 -21.75 -7.12
N VAL A 64 3.36 -21.75 -8.37
CA VAL A 64 3.42 -20.57 -9.25
C VAL A 64 2.59 -19.42 -8.70
N ALA A 65 1.35 -19.69 -8.25
CA ALA A 65 0.47 -18.68 -7.68
C ALA A 65 1.08 -18.03 -6.43
N ILE A 66 1.62 -18.83 -5.52
CA ILE A 66 2.32 -18.37 -4.31
C ILE A 66 3.55 -17.54 -4.68
N THR A 67 4.37 -18.01 -5.63
CA THR A 67 5.57 -17.28 -6.07
C THR A 67 5.18 -15.91 -6.63
N MET A 68 4.15 -15.86 -7.48
CA MET A 68 3.65 -14.61 -8.04
C MET A 68 3.10 -13.67 -6.95
N LEU A 69 2.36 -14.21 -5.98
CA LEU A 69 1.84 -13.43 -4.85
C LEU A 69 2.98 -12.80 -4.04
N VAL A 70 4.03 -13.55 -3.73
CA VAL A 70 5.21 -13.05 -3.00
C VAL A 70 5.90 -11.93 -3.77
N VAL A 71 6.15 -12.13 -5.08
CA VAL A 71 6.78 -11.11 -5.93
C VAL A 71 5.94 -9.84 -5.96
N VAL A 72 4.63 -9.97 -6.18
CA VAL A 72 3.69 -8.84 -6.17
C VAL A 72 3.71 -8.12 -4.81
N ALA A 73 3.64 -8.85 -3.70
CA ALA A 73 3.69 -8.27 -2.36
C ALA A 73 4.98 -7.46 -2.11
N ILE A 74 6.14 -7.99 -2.51
CA ILE A 74 7.43 -7.30 -2.38
C ILE A 74 7.45 -6.02 -3.23
N VAL A 75 6.98 -6.09 -4.47
CA VAL A 75 6.92 -4.94 -5.37
C VAL A 75 6.02 -3.85 -4.80
N PHE A 76 4.83 -4.20 -4.33
CA PHE A 76 3.91 -3.24 -3.72
C PHE A 76 4.47 -2.65 -2.43
N ALA A 77 5.12 -3.45 -1.58
CA ALA A 77 5.77 -2.94 -0.37
C ALA A 77 6.86 -1.92 -0.72
N ALA A 78 7.75 -2.23 -1.67
CA ALA A 78 8.79 -1.32 -2.12
C ALA A 78 8.18 -0.03 -2.73
N LEU A 79 7.12 -0.16 -3.53
CA LEU A 79 6.41 0.96 -4.13
C LEU A 79 5.79 1.87 -3.06
N TYR A 80 5.07 1.32 -2.09
CA TYR A 80 4.44 2.10 -1.01
C TYR A 80 5.48 2.82 -0.15
N LEU A 81 6.57 2.16 0.22
CA LEU A 81 7.66 2.81 0.95
C LEU A 81 8.24 3.97 0.14
N TRP A 82 8.57 3.73 -1.13
CA TRP A 82 9.11 4.76 -2.01
C TRP A 82 8.17 5.96 -2.14
N LEU A 83 6.87 5.71 -2.37
CA LEU A 83 5.85 6.74 -2.44
C LEU A 83 5.71 7.51 -1.11
N ALA A 84 5.76 6.82 0.03
CA ALA A 84 5.72 7.46 1.35
C ALA A 84 6.90 8.42 1.55
N PHE A 85 8.12 8.02 1.16
CA PHE A 85 9.28 8.91 1.20
C PHE A 85 9.12 10.12 0.26
N LYS A 86 8.54 9.93 -0.93
CA LYS A 86 8.25 11.03 -1.86
C LYS A 86 7.15 11.96 -1.34
N LEU A 87 6.12 11.43 -0.68
CA LEU A 87 5.12 12.21 0.03
C LEU A 87 5.75 13.06 1.13
N LYS A 88 6.62 12.46 1.96
CA LYS A 88 7.37 13.17 3.02
C LYS A 88 8.25 14.29 2.46
N ALA A 89 8.76 14.13 1.24
CA ALA A 89 9.52 15.15 0.52
C ALA A 89 8.64 16.24 -0.13
N GLY A 90 7.32 16.16 0.00
CA GLY A 90 6.37 17.16 -0.53
C GLY A 90 6.08 17.00 -2.02
N ARG A 91 6.33 15.84 -2.64
CA ARG A 91 6.01 15.61 -4.05
C ARG A 91 4.50 15.37 -4.22
N ASN A 92 3.82 16.29 -4.90
CA ASN A 92 2.37 16.20 -5.12
C ASN A 92 1.94 14.94 -5.88
N TRP A 93 2.73 14.48 -6.86
CA TRP A 93 2.39 13.30 -7.65
C TRP A 93 2.31 12.04 -6.76
N ALA A 94 3.25 11.87 -5.82
CA ALA A 94 3.24 10.71 -4.91
C ALA A 94 1.99 10.71 -4.03
N ARG A 95 1.56 11.90 -3.56
CA ARG A 95 0.33 12.06 -2.79
C ARG A 95 -0.91 11.63 -3.58
N VAL A 96 -1.02 12.06 -4.83
CA VAL A 96 -2.15 11.69 -5.71
C VAL A 96 -2.11 10.20 -6.04
N THR A 97 -0.95 9.64 -6.36
CA THR A 97 -0.80 8.21 -6.62
C THR A 97 -1.23 7.37 -5.43
N LEU A 98 -0.81 7.73 -4.20
CA LEU A 98 -1.22 7.04 -2.98
C LEU A 98 -2.75 7.08 -2.79
N ALA A 99 -3.39 8.23 -3.02
CA ALA A 99 -4.84 8.34 -2.94
C ALA A 99 -5.56 7.44 -3.97
N VAL A 100 -5.08 7.40 -5.21
CA VAL A 100 -5.63 6.53 -6.25
C VAL A 100 -5.47 5.05 -5.87
N LEU A 101 -4.31 4.66 -5.35
CA LEU A 101 -4.07 3.29 -4.87
C LEU A 101 -5.01 2.92 -3.73
N THR A 102 -5.26 3.81 -2.76
CA THR A 102 -6.24 3.58 -1.69
C THR A 102 -7.65 3.41 -2.23
N VAL A 103 -8.06 4.20 -3.23
CA VAL A 103 -9.38 4.05 -3.87
C VAL A 103 -9.49 2.71 -4.60
N LEU A 104 -8.45 2.30 -5.34
CA LEU A 104 -8.42 0.99 -5.99
C LEU A 104 -8.47 -0.16 -4.98
N HIS A 105 -7.78 -0.01 -3.85
CA HIS A 105 -7.85 -0.97 -2.74
C HIS A 105 -9.28 -1.09 -2.20
N LEU A 106 -9.95 0.04 -1.94
CA LEU A 106 -11.35 0.08 -1.50
C LEU A 106 -12.32 -0.60 -2.49
N VAL A 107 -12.14 -0.35 -3.79
CA VAL A 107 -12.96 -0.99 -4.83
C VAL A 107 -12.75 -2.51 -4.80
N THR A 108 -11.50 -2.96 -4.68
CA THR A 108 -11.17 -4.39 -4.60
C THR A 108 -11.81 -5.03 -3.37
N LEU A 109 -11.73 -4.35 -2.22
CA LEU A 109 -12.34 -4.76 -0.95
C LEU A 109 -13.87 -4.94 -1.09
N PHE A 110 -14.52 -4.00 -1.77
CA PHE A 110 -15.96 -4.01 -2.01
C PHE A 110 -16.40 -5.15 -2.94
N LEU A 111 -15.61 -5.44 -3.99
CA LEU A 111 -15.96 -6.46 -4.98
C LEU A 111 -15.73 -7.90 -4.49
N GLN A 112 -14.67 -8.14 -3.72
CA GLN A 112 -14.25 -9.50 -3.34
C GLN A 112 -14.73 -9.90 -1.94
N GLY A 113 -15.17 -8.94 -1.12
CA GLY A 113 -15.27 -9.14 0.32
C GLY A 113 -13.88 -9.24 0.95
N ALA A 114 -13.77 -9.01 2.25
CA ALA A 114 -12.48 -8.93 2.90
C ALA A 114 -12.41 -9.65 4.24
N VAL A 115 -11.19 -10.05 4.60
CA VAL A 115 -10.84 -10.51 5.95
C VAL A 115 -10.70 -9.31 6.89
N THR A 116 -10.95 -9.51 8.20
CA THR A 116 -10.96 -8.44 9.21
C THR A 116 -9.73 -7.53 9.18
N LEU A 117 -8.55 -8.11 8.94
CA LEU A 117 -7.27 -7.39 8.84
C LEU A 117 -7.23 -6.37 7.69
N SER A 118 -7.86 -6.66 6.56
CA SER A 118 -7.90 -5.77 5.40
C SER A 118 -8.70 -4.50 5.65
N TYR A 119 -9.76 -4.58 6.47
CA TYR A 119 -10.53 -3.39 6.86
C TYR A 119 -9.70 -2.45 7.75
N VAL A 120 -8.92 -3.00 8.69
CA VAL A 120 -8.05 -2.20 9.56
C VAL A 120 -6.98 -1.48 8.74
N ASP A 121 -6.30 -2.20 7.83
CA ASP A 121 -5.32 -1.59 6.93
C ASP A 121 -5.94 -0.50 6.05
N THR A 122 -7.13 -0.74 5.51
CA THR A 122 -7.86 0.26 4.71
C THR A 122 -8.12 1.54 5.50
N VAL A 123 -8.54 1.44 6.76
CA VAL A 123 -8.76 2.63 7.61
C VAL A 123 -7.45 3.40 7.82
N ILE A 124 -6.33 2.71 8.02
CA ILE A 124 -4.99 3.30 8.14
C ILE A 124 -4.63 4.07 6.85
N GLN A 125 -4.82 3.45 5.69
CA GLN A 125 -4.56 4.09 4.39
C GLN A 125 -5.43 5.32 4.18
N VAL A 126 -6.73 5.25 4.46
CA VAL A 126 -7.65 6.38 4.35
C VAL A 126 -7.24 7.52 5.28
N ALA A 127 -6.87 7.23 6.53
CA ALA A 127 -6.37 8.24 7.45
C ALA A 127 -5.07 8.88 6.95
N ALA A 128 -4.14 8.09 6.39
CA ALA A 128 -2.91 8.59 5.79
C ALA A 128 -3.19 9.54 4.62
N VAL A 129 -4.14 9.18 3.76
CA VAL A 129 -4.61 10.04 2.67
C VAL A 129 -5.20 11.33 3.22
N VAL A 130 -6.15 11.27 4.16
CA VAL A 130 -6.76 12.47 4.76
C VAL A 130 -5.71 13.42 5.34
N LEU A 131 -4.77 12.90 6.14
CA LEU A 131 -3.66 13.69 6.70
C LEU A 131 -2.80 14.35 5.61
N SER A 132 -2.60 13.67 4.48
CA SER A 132 -1.83 14.21 3.35
C SER A 132 -2.52 15.39 2.63
N PHE A 133 -3.84 15.56 2.78
CA PHE A 133 -4.65 16.61 2.16
C PHE A 133 -5.15 17.68 3.13
N LEU A 134 -4.77 17.63 4.41
CA LEU A 134 -5.07 18.70 5.37
C LEU A 134 -4.47 20.05 4.93
N PRO A 135 -5.01 21.19 5.40
CA PRO A 135 -4.55 22.52 4.99
C PRO A 135 -3.04 22.75 5.14
N ALA A 136 -2.45 22.31 6.26
CA ALA A 136 -1.01 22.39 6.50
C ALA A 136 -0.19 21.57 5.48
N SER A 137 -0.67 20.38 5.13
CA SER A 137 -0.05 19.51 4.12
C SER A 137 -0.13 20.13 2.73
N ASN A 138 -1.27 20.74 2.37
CA ASN A 138 -1.44 21.44 1.11
C ASN A 138 -0.50 22.65 0.98
N ALA A 139 -0.39 23.47 2.04
CA ALA A 139 0.54 24.59 2.07
C ALA A 139 2.00 24.13 1.90
N TYR A 140 2.39 23.04 2.57
CA TYR A 140 3.73 22.46 2.45
C TYR A 140 4.04 21.96 1.03
N VAL A 141 3.14 21.16 0.45
CA VAL A 141 3.31 20.63 -0.91
C VAL A 141 3.33 21.75 -1.95
N ALA A 142 2.50 22.78 -1.79
CA ALA A 142 2.51 23.96 -2.66
C ALA A 142 3.84 24.72 -2.56
N ALA A 143 4.35 24.96 -1.35
CA ALA A 143 5.63 25.62 -1.14
C ALA A 143 6.80 24.82 -1.75
N ARG A 144 6.79 23.48 -1.62
CA ARG A 144 7.78 22.57 -2.22
C ARG A 144 7.71 22.48 -3.75
N ARG A 145 6.57 22.81 -4.36
CA ARG A 145 6.43 22.87 -5.82
C ARG A 145 7.11 24.11 -6.41
N LEU A 146 7.12 25.21 -5.67
CA LEU A 146 7.74 26.46 -6.09
C LEU A 146 9.26 26.45 -5.91
N ASN A 147 9.77 25.61 -5.00
CA ASN A 147 11.20 25.43 -4.70
C ASN A 147 11.59 23.93 -4.86
N PRO A 148 11.76 23.45 -6.11
CA PRO A 148 11.75 22.02 -6.46
C PRO A 148 12.96 21.19 -6.00
#